data_AF-A0A2W7K3M5-F1
#
_entry.id   AF-A0A2W7K3M5-F1
#
_cell.length_a   1.000
_cell.length_b   1.000
_cell.length_c   1.000
_cell.angle_alpha   90.00
_cell.angle_beta   90.00
_cell.angle_gamma   90.00
#
_symmetry.space_group_name_H-M   'P 1'
#
loop_
_entity.id
_entity.type
_entity.pdbx_description
1 polymer ?
#
loop_
_entity_poly.entity_id
_entity_poly.type
_entity_poly.pdbx_seq_one_letter_code
_entity_poly.pdbx_strand_id
1 'polypeptide(L)'
;MSLYTGTTTAVGGRNGHVESSDGVLSFDLSIPKGMGGPGRDGGVSIDKTDAGFRRSTTLTTSLPALDRAVAEALMAGAHQVCPYSKAIRGNMPVTLEVA
;
A
#
# COMPACT_ATOMS: atom_id res chain seq x y z
N MET A 1 3.03 6.63 24.09
CA MET A 1 1.88 7.56 23.90
C MET A 1 1.60 7.65 22.41
N SER A 2 0.35 7.49 21.97
CA SER A 2 0.00 7.76 20.57
C SER A 2 -0.15 9.26 20.35
N LEU A 3 0.35 9.77 19.22
CA LEU A 3 0.11 11.16 18.81
C LEU A 3 -1.24 11.32 18.09
N TYR A 4 -1.69 10.26 17.41
CA TYR A 4 -2.94 10.23 16.65
C TYR A 4 -3.42 8.79 16.49
N THR A 5 -4.74 8.59 16.54
CA THR A 5 -5.37 7.29 16.30
C THR A 5 -6.51 7.47 15.30
N GLY A 6 -6.43 6.76 14.17
CA GLY A 6 -7.55 6.60 13.24
C GLY A 6 -8.24 5.26 13.47
N THR A 7 -9.57 5.23 13.37
CA THR A 7 -10.37 4.01 13.51
C THR A 7 -11.18 3.81 12.24
N THR A 8 -11.24 2.57 11.75
CA THR A 8 -12.05 2.17 10.59
C THR A 8 -12.83 0.91 10.92
N THR A 9 -14.06 0.81 10.43
CA THR A 9 -14.91 -0.37 10.55
C THR A 9 -15.06 -1.02 9.19
N ALA A 10 -14.87 -2.34 9.12
CA ALA A 10 -15.06 -3.14 7.92
C ALA A 10 -16.22 -4.13 8.11
N VAL A 11 -17.17 -4.16 7.19
CA VAL A 11 -18.34 -5.07 7.21
C VAL A 11 -18.40 -5.85 5.90
N GLY A 12 -18.74 -7.14 5.96
CA GLY A 12 -18.89 -7.99 4.76
C GLY A 12 -17.59 -8.59 4.18
N GLY A 13 -16.43 -8.29 4.78
CA GLY A 13 -15.16 -8.90 4.39
C GLY A 13 -14.63 -8.37 3.05
N ARG A 14 -14.23 -9.27 2.13
CA ARG A 14 -13.54 -8.89 0.87
C ARG A 14 -14.47 -8.32 -0.21
N ASN A 15 -15.78 -8.52 -0.09
CA ASN A 15 -16.81 -7.91 -0.94
C ASN A 15 -17.78 -7.16 -0.01
N GLY A 16 -17.29 -6.07 0.58
CA GLY A 16 -17.92 -5.43 1.72
C GLY A 16 -17.75 -3.92 1.68
N HIS A 17 -17.84 -3.27 2.83
CA HIS A 17 -17.70 -1.83 2.98
C HIS A 17 -16.72 -1.49 4.10
N VAL A 18 -15.91 -0.46 3.90
CA VAL A 18 -15.04 0.10 4.94
C VAL A 18 -15.34 1.58 5.12
N GLU A 19 -15.51 1.99 6.37
CA GLU A 19 -15.74 3.38 6.75
C GLU A 19 -14.83 3.82 7.90
N SER A 20 -14.25 5.01 7.83
CA SER A 20 -13.52 5.64 8.92
C SER A 20 -14.45 6.31 9.92
N SER A 21 -14.06 6.39 11.19
CA SER A 21 -14.89 6.99 12.25
C SER A 21 -15.20 8.47 12.04
N ASP A 22 -14.41 9.15 11.20
CA ASP A 22 -14.61 10.54 10.79
C ASP A 22 -15.34 10.70 9.45
N GLY A 23 -15.74 9.59 8.81
CA GLY A 23 -16.49 9.55 7.55
C GLY A 23 -15.70 10.00 6.31
N VAL A 24 -14.41 10.34 6.43
CA VAL A 24 -13.60 10.82 5.29
C VAL A 24 -13.29 9.69 4.30
N LEU A 25 -13.11 8.47 4.82
CA LEU A 25 -12.93 7.28 4.00
C LEU A 25 -14.20 6.43 4.10
N SER A 26 -14.91 6.28 3.00
CA SER A 26 -16.05 5.37 2.87
C SER A 26 -16.07 4.81 1.46
N PHE A 27 -15.84 3.50 1.32
CA PHE A 27 -15.81 2.85 0.00
C PHE A 27 -16.07 1.35 0.08
N ASP A 28 -16.62 0.83 -1.01
CA ASP A 28 -16.86 -0.60 -1.17
C ASP A 28 -15.59 -1.34 -1.56
N LEU A 29 -15.46 -2.55 -1.02
CA LEU A 29 -14.39 -3.50 -1.31
C LEU A 29 -14.88 -4.55 -2.31
N SER A 30 -13.96 -5.01 -3.15
CA SER A 30 -14.19 -6.17 -4.02
C SER A 30 -12.93 -7.01 -4.16
N ILE A 31 -13.10 -8.32 -4.36
CA ILE A 31 -12.00 -9.22 -4.70
C ILE A 31 -11.45 -8.80 -6.08
N PRO A 32 -10.12 -8.63 -6.24
CA PRO A 32 -9.52 -8.28 -7.52
C PRO A 32 -9.76 -9.30 -8.63
N LYS A 33 -9.76 -8.85 -9.89
CA LYS A 33 -9.92 -9.70 -11.07
C LYS A 33 -8.91 -10.84 -11.14
N GLY A 34 -7.63 -10.55 -10.87
CA GLY A 34 -6.58 -11.59 -10.81
C GLY A 34 -6.79 -12.67 -9.74
N MET A 35 -7.68 -12.46 -8.78
CA MET A 35 -8.06 -13.43 -7.75
C MET A 35 -9.46 -14.05 -8.00
N GLY A 36 -10.04 -13.84 -9.18
CA GLY A 36 -11.35 -14.38 -9.57
C GLY A 36 -12.55 -13.56 -9.10
N GLY A 37 -12.34 -12.32 -8.64
CA GLY A 37 -13.42 -11.44 -8.20
C GLY A 37 -13.88 -10.41 -9.26
N PRO A 38 -14.94 -9.65 -8.95
CA PRO A 38 -15.49 -8.64 -9.86
C PRO A 38 -14.73 -7.30 -9.84
N GLY A 39 -13.76 -7.14 -8.93
CA GLY A 39 -13.01 -5.90 -8.75
C GLY A 39 -11.95 -5.66 -9.84
N ARG A 40 -11.35 -4.48 -9.81
CA ARG A 40 -10.19 -4.15 -10.65
C ARG A 40 -8.89 -4.71 -10.06
N ASP A 41 -7.84 -4.77 -10.87
CA ASP A 41 -6.51 -5.05 -10.36
C ASP A 41 -6.01 -3.86 -9.51
N GLY A 42 -5.17 -4.17 -8.51
CA GLY A 42 -4.63 -3.20 -7.56
C GLY A 42 -3.14 -2.94 -7.79
N GLY A 43 -2.61 -1.88 -7.16
CA GLY A 43 -1.17 -1.54 -7.19
C GLY A 43 -0.29 -2.35 -6.22
N VAL A 44 -0.88 -3.32 -5.50
CA VAL A 44 -0.17 -4.22 -4.59
C VAL A 44 -0.38 -5.64 -5.08
N SER A 45 0.72 -6.33 -5.36
CA SER A 45 0.71 -7.73 -5.77
C SER A 45 0.41 -8.63 -4.58
N ILE A 46 -0.37 -9.68 -4.83
CA ILE A 46 -0.67 -10.73 -3.87
C ILE A 46 -0.29 -12.06 -4.51
N ASP A 47 0.83 -12.62 -4.05
CA ASP A 47 1.37 -13.88 -4.53
C ASP A 47 0.89 -15.03 -3.64
N LYS A 48 0.41 -16.12 -4.26
CA LYS A 48 0.11 -17.35 -3.52
C LYS A 48 1.42 -18.10 -3.25
N THR A 49 1.56 -18.56 -2.02
CA THR A 49 2.71 -19.34 -1.52
C THR A 49 2.18 -20.58 -0.80
N ASP A 50 3.05 -21.56 -0.55
CA ASP A 50 2.67 -22.76 0.21
C ASP A 50 2.22 -22.44 1.65
N ALA A 51 2.68 -21.31 2.21
CA ALA A 51 2.34 -20.82 3.55
C ALA A 51 1.16 -19.83 3.57
N GLY A 52 0.49 -19.58 2.44
CA GLY A 52 -0.60 -18.61 2.32
C GLY A 52 -0.33 -17.54 1.27
N PHE A 53 -0.41 -16.26 1.63
CA PHE A 53 -0.24 -15.15 0.68
C PHE A 53 0.90 -14.23 1.09
N ARG A 54 1.70 -13.80 0.11
CA ARG A 54 2.72 -12.77 0.28
C ARG A 54 2.34 -11.53 -0.53
N ARG A 55 2.76 -10.36 -0.07
CA ARG A 55 2.56 -9.10 -0.78
C ARG A 55 3.88 -8.57 -1.30
N SER A 56 3.82 -7.82 -2.40
CA SER A 56 4.92 -6.99 -2.91
C SER A 56 4.34 -5.76 -3.62
N THR A 57 5.14 -4.71 -3.79
CA THR A 57 4.70 -3.52 -4.53
C THR A 57 5.88 -2.75 -5.11
N THR A 58 5.59 -1.95 -6.13
CA THR A 58 6.50 -0.92 -6.63
C THR A 58 5.94 0.44 -6.20
N LEU A 59 6.76 1.22 -5.50
CA LEU A 59 6.47 2.62 -5.24
C LEU A 59 7.15 3.45 -6.32
N THR A 60 6.34 4.17 -7.09
CA THR A 60 6.83 5.09 -8.12
C THR A 60 6.67 6.52 -7.61
N THR A 61 7.75 7.30 -7.64
CA THR A 61 7.78 8.71 -7.25
C THR A 61 8.06 9.58 -8.46
N SER A 62 7.37 10.70 -8.62
CA SER A 62 7.66 11.69 -9.67
C SER A 62 8.11 13.00 -9.03
N LEU A 63 9.31 13.45 -9.38
CA LEU A 63 9.93 14.70 -8.90
C LEU A 63 10.52 15.46 -10.10
N PRO A 64 9.68 15.98 -11.00
CA PRO A 64 10.12 16.48 -12.31
C PRO A 64 11.03 17.71 -12.25
N ALA A 65 11.07 18.39 -11.10
CA ALA A 65 11.93 19.54 -10.87
C ALA A 65 13.35 19.17 -10.41
N LEU A 66 13.64 17.89 -10.14
CA LEU A 66 14.91 17.42 -9.62
C LEU A 66 15.65 16.55 -10.62
N ASP A 67 16.97 16.57 -10.54
CA ASP A 67 17.79 15.57 -11.21
C ASP A 67 17.42 14.16 -10.72
N ARG A 68 17.52 13.17 -11.62
CA ARG A 68 17.14 11.78 -11.32
C ARG A 68 17.92 11.24 -10.12
N ALA A 69 19.23 11.45 -10.05
CA ALA A 69 20.04 10.93 -8.95
C ALA A 69 19.66 11.57 -7.61
N VAL A 70 19.33 12.86 -7.62
CA VAL A 70 18.84 13.56 -6.43
C VAL A 70 17.47 13.03 -6.01
N ALA A 71 16.55 12.83 -6.96
CA ALA A 71 15.22 12.27 -6.68
C ALA A 71 15.30 10.84 -6.12
N GLU A 72 16.18 9.99 -6.67
CA GLU A 72 16.44 8.64 -6.17
C GLU A 72 17.01 8.65 -4.75
N ALA A 73 17.99 9.51 -4.47
CA ALA A 73 18.56 9.66 -3.14
C ALA A 73 17.51 10.11 -2.11
N LEU A 74 16.66 11.07 -2.47
CA LEU A 74 15.56 11.53 -1.62
C LEU A 74 14.52 10.43 -1.38
N MET A 75 14.14 9.70 -2.42
CA MET A 75 13.21 8.58 -2.31
C MET A 75 13.76 7.47 -1.41
N ALA A 76 15.04 7.11 -1.58
CA ALA A 76 15.72 6.13 -0.73
C ALA A 76 15.74 6.59 0.74
N GLY A 77 16.07 7.87 0.99
CA GLY A 77 16.03 8.47 2.33
C GLY A 77 14.63 8.45 2.96
N ALA A 78 13.60 8.83 2.18
CA ALA A 78 12.21 8.79 2.63
C ALA A 78 11.76 7.37 3.00
N HIS A 79 12.16 6.36 2.22
CA HIS A 79 11.86 4.95 2.49
C HIS A 79 12.51 4.43 3.79
N GLN A 80 13.61 5.05 4.24
CA GLN A 80 14.20 4.70 5.53
C GLN A 80 13.36 5.17 6.72
N VAL A 81 12.67 6.31 6.59
CA VAL A 81 11.98 6.99 7.70
C VAL A 81 10.47 6.79 7.72
N CYS A 82 9.85 6.55 6.56
CA CYS A 82 8.40 6.37 6.42
C CYS A 82 7.87 5.28 7.37
N PRO A 83 6.83 5.57 8.19
CA PRO A 83 6.28 4.61 9.14
C PRO A 83 5.82 3.31 8.47
N TYR A 84 5.16 3.39 7.31
CA TYR A 84 4.71 2.21 6.57
C TYR A 84 5.89 1.36 6.08
N SER A 85 6.92 1.98 5.50
CA SER A 85 8.12 1.28 5.03
C SER A 85 8.86 0.59 6.17
N LYS A 86 8.96 1.22 7.35
CA LYS A 86 9.51 0.60 8.55
C LYS A 86 8.68 -0.60 9.02
N ALA A 87 7.35 -0.45 9.06
CA ALA A 87 6.44 -1.49 9.56
C ALA A 87 6.49 -2.78 8.72
N ILE A 88 6.78 -2.67 7.42
CA ILE A 88 6.77 -3.82 6.51
C ILE A 88 8.17 -4.34 6.13
N ARG A 89 9.24 -3.71 6.62
CA ARG A 89 10.62 -4.05 6.27
C ARG A 89 10.94 -5.51 6.62
N GLY A 90 11.53 -6.23 5.67
CA GLY A 90 11.83 -7.67 5.79
C GLY A 90 10.65 -8.60 5.51
N ASN A 91 9.41 -8.11 5.56
CA ASN A 91 8.20 -8.93 5.38
C ASN A 91 7.60 -8.80 3.98
N MET A 92 7.54 -7.58 3.45
CA MET A 92 6.98 -7.25 2.14
C MET A 92 8.03 -6.55 1.28
N PRO A 93 8.47 -7.17 0.15
CA PRO A 93 9.36 -6.50 -0.79
C PRO A 93 8.72 -5.23 -1.36
N VAL A 94 9.53 -4.17 -1.44
CA VAL A 94 9.14 -2.89 -2.04
C VAL A 94 10.23 -2.48 -3.03
N THR A 95 9.87 -2.35 -4.30
CA THR A 95 10.73 -1.79 -5.34
C THR A 95 10.52 -0.28 -5.38
N LEU A 96 11.60 0.50 -5.50
CA LEU A 96 11.55 1.95 -5.60
C LEU A 96 11.88 2.37 -7.02
N GLU A 97 11.02 3.19 -7.62
CA GLU A 97 11.19 3.73 -8.96
C GLU A 97 10.95 5.24 -8.96
N VAL A 98 11.73 5.98 -9.76
CA VAL A 98 11.47 7.39 -10.03
C VAL A 98 11.03 7.52 -11.48
N ALA A 99 9.82 8.07 -11.69
CA ALA A 99 9.24 8.37 -13.00
C ALA A 99 9.80 9.67 -13.57
#